data_AF-A0A3M9XNT2-F1
#
_entry.id   AF-A0A3M9XNT2-F1
#
_cell.length_a   1.000
_cell.length_b   1.000
_cell.length_c   1.000
_cell.angle_alpha   90.00
_cell.angle_beta   90.00
_cell.angle_gamma   90.00
#
_symmetry.space_group_name_H-M   'P 1'
#
loop_
_entity.id
_entity.type
_entity.pdbx_description
1 polymer ?
#
loop_
_entity_poly.entity_id
_entity_poly.type
_entity_poly.pdbx_seq_one_letter_code
_entity_poly.pdbx_strand_id
1 'polypeptide(L)' 'MPKAYRMKEDRVVQGEVWARTGAIVYPIRGWDYGLASDDTRHSGVEHKSVTFKADGDYPSFTVPARMLEPLSD' A
#
# COMPACT_ATOMS: atom_id res chain seq x y z
N MET A 1 0.55 11.44 -10.03
CA MET A 1 0.73 10.35 -9.05
C MET A 1 1.28 9.15 -9.78
N PRO A 2 2.19 8.36 -9.18
CA PRO A 2 2.65 7.10 -9.76
C PRO A 2 1.45 6.21 -10.08
N LYS A 3 1.42 5.58 -11.26
CA LYS A 3 0.34 4.66 -11.64
C LYS A 3 0.41 3.36 -10.84
N ALA A 4 1.60 2.98 -10.42
CA ALA A 4 1.87 1.78 -9.64
C ALA A 4 3.09 1.98 -8.72
N TYR A 5 3.22 1.08 -7.76
CA TYR A 5 4.34 0.97 -6.85
C TYR A 5 4.89 -0.44 -6.87
N ARG A 6 6.19 -0.58 -6.67
CA ARG A 6 6.83 -1.84 -6.31
C ARG A 6 7.06 -1.88 -4.80
N MET A 7 6.75 -3.01 -4.17
CA MET A 7 7.08 -3.28 -2.77
C MET A 7 8.61 -3.45 -2.62
N LYS A 8 9.23 -2.67 -1.73
CA LYS A 8 10.68 -2.75 -1.44
C LYS A 8 11.03 -3.79 -0.37
N GLU A 9 10.07 -4.19 0.44
CA GLU A 9 10.22 -5.20 1.49
C GLU A 9 8.87 -5.91 1.72
N ASP A 10 8.88 -7.06 2.40
CA ASP A 10 7.67 -7.83 2.70
C ASP A 10 6.77 -7.08 3.70
N ARG A 11 5.49 -6.90 3.35
CA ARG A 11 4.46 -6.45 4.29
C ARG A 11 3.99 -7.64 5.10
N VAL A 12 4.40 -7.67 6.36
CA VAL A 12 3.96 -8.66 7.34
C VAL A 12 2.91 -8.05 8.26
N VAL A 13 1.78 -8.74 8.43
CA VAL A 13 0.71 -8.38 9.36
C VAL A 13 0.41 -9.60 10.21
N GLN A 14 0.53 -9.47 11.54
CA GLN A 14 0.31 -10.56 12.51
C GLN A 14 1.10 -11.85 12.21
N GLY A 15 2.30 -11.74 11.64
CA GLY A 15 3.15 -12.88 11.30
C GLY A 15 2.91 -13.48 9.92
N GLU A 16 1.91 -13.00 9.17
CA GLU A 16 1.63 -13.44 7.80
C GLU A 16 2.12 -12.42 6.77
N VAL A 17 2.66 -12.91 5.64
CA VAL A 17 3.10 -12.06 4.52
C VAL A 17 1.90 -11.72 3.64
N TRP A 18 1.47 -10.46 3.67
CA TRP A 18 0.35 -9.94 2.88
C TRP A 18 0.78 -9.43 1.50
N ALA A 19 1.98 -8.87 1.40
CA ALA A 19 2.57 -8.43 0.14
C ALA A 19 4.07 -8.71 0.15
N ARG A 20 4.58 -9.39 -0.88
CA ARG A 20 6.01 -9.72 -0.98
C ARG A 20 6.81 -8.58 -1.60
N THR A 21 8.09 -8.54 -1.26
CA THR A 21 9.10 -7.73 -1.94
C THR A 21 9.04 -7.98 -3.46
N GLY A 22 9.10 -6.90 -4.24
CA GLY A 22 8.98 -6.94 -5.69
C GLY A 22 7.55 -6.98 -6.23
N ALA A 23 6.54 -7.22 -5.38
CA ALA A 23 5.14 -7.21 -5.83
C ALA A 23 4.72 -5.82 -6.31
N ILE A 24 3.86 -5.79 -7.32
CA ILE A 24 3.30 -4.55 -7.88
C ILE A 24 1.94 -4.29 -7.24
N VAL A 25 1.77 -3.07 -6.74
CA VAL A 25 0.53 -2.60 -6.12
C VAL A 25 0.15 -1.25 -6.71
N TYR A 26 -1.14 -0.92 -6.63
CA TYR A 26 -1.73 0.26 -7.24
C TYR A 26 -2.42 1.09 -6.18
N PRO A 27 -2.48 2.42 -6.32
CA PRO A 27 -3.33 3.25 -5.46
C PRO A 27 -4.78 2.79 -5.54
N ILE A 28 -5.47 2.73 -4.39
CA ILE A 28 -6.92 2.52 -4.38
C ILE A 28 -7.62 3.73 -5.04
N ARG A 29 -8.70 3.48 -5.79
CA ARG A 29 -9.57 4.54 -6.35
C ARG A 29 -10.86 4.73 -5.56
N GLY A 30 -11.27 3.72 -4.80
CA GLY A 30 -12.37 3.78 -3.85
C GLY A 30 -11.99 4.47 -2.53
N TRP A 31 -12.95 4.52 -1.60
CA TRP A 31 -12.77 5.06 -0.26
C TRP A 31 -11.80 4.19 0.56
N ASP A 32 -10.79 4.78 1.17
CA ASP A 32 -9.98 4.06 2.15
C ASP A 32 -10.53 4.15 3.59
N TYR A 33 -11.65 4.84 3.75
CA TYR A 33 -12.33 5.10 5.02
C TYR A 33 -11.41 5.65 6.12
N GLY A 34 -10.35 6.37 5.72
CA GLY A 34 -9.40 6.98 6.65
C GLY A 34 -8.34 6.01 7.20
N LEU A 35 -8.33 4.73 6.79
CA LEU A 35 -7.44 3.71 7.34
C LEU A 35 -5.95 4.09 7.25
N ALA A 36 -5.50 4.62 6.10
CA ALA A 36 -4.10 5.06 5.98
C ALA A 36 -3.79 6.27 6.88
N SER A 37 -4.77 7.16 7.10
CA SER A 37 -4.61 8.29 8.02
C SER A 37 -4.51 7.82 9.47
N ASP A 38 -5.36 6.87 9.87
CA ASP A 38 -5.36 6.32 11.22
C ASP A 38 -4.08 5.53 11.50
N ASP A 39 -3.62 4.70 10.57
CA ASP A 39 -2.31 4.02 10.70
C ASP A 39 -1.16 5.03 10.78
N THR A 40 -1.23 6.11 10.02
CA THR A 40 -0.22 7.18 10.07
C THR A 40 -0.18 7.84 11.44
N ARG A 41 -1.34 8.17 12.01
CA ARG A 41 -1.45 8.77 13.35
C ARG A 41 -1.01 7.80 14.44
N HIS A 42 -1.39 6.54 14.33
CA HIS A 42 -1.09 5.51 15.32
C HIS A 42 0.40 5.16 15.35
N SER A 43 1.01 4.99 14.17
CA SER A 43 2.41 4.55 14.05
C SER A 43 3.44 5.68 13.97
N GLY A 44 3.00 6.91 13.66
CA GLY A 44 3.89 8.04 13.35
C GLY A 44 4.60 7.92 11.99
N VAL A 45 4.26 6.92 11.18
CA VAL A 45 4.86 6.66 9.85
C VAL A 45 3.82 6.92 8.79
N GLU A 46 4.14 7.66 7.72
CA GLU A 46 3.22 7.86 6.60
C GLU A 46 2.80 6.51 6.00
N HIS A 47 1.49 6.28 5.89
CA HIS A 47 0.89 5.11 5.24
C HIS A 47 0.12 5.50 3.98
N LYS A 48 0.00 4.54 3.06
CA LYS A 48 -0.80 4.66 1.82
C LYS A 48 -1.70 3.45 1.66
N SER A 49 -2.89 3.71 1.11
CA SER A 49 -3.88 2.69 0.77
C SER A 49 -3.63 2.18 -0.65
N VAL A 50 -3.40 0.87 -0.78
CA VAL A 50 -3.04 0.21 -2.04
C VAL A 50 -3.86 -1.05 -2.27
N THR A 51 -3.87 -1.55 -3.51
CA THR A 51 -4.53 -2.78 -3.94
C THR A 51 -3.63 -3.53 -4.94
N PHE A 52 -3.83 -4.84 -5.08
CA PHE A 52 -3.21 -5.61 -6.16
C PHE A 52 -3.95 -5.46 -7.50
N LYS A 53 -5.17 -4.90 -7.51
CA LYS A 53 -5.92 -4.69 -8.74
C LYS A 53 -5.46 -3.42 -9.45
N ALA A 54 -5.06 -3.56 -10.72
CA ALA A 54 -4.59 -2.44 -11.55
C ALA A 54 -5.65 -1.36 -11.81
N ASP A 55 -6.93 -1.71 -11.69
CA ASP A 55 -8.05 -0.76 -11.81
C ASP A 55 -8.27 0.09 -10.55
N GLY A 56 -7.58 -0.24 -9.44
CA GLY A 56 -7.71 0.45 -8.16
C GLY A 56 -8.89 -0.01 -7.30
N ASP A 57 -9.55 -1.12 -7.64
CA ASP A 57 -10.67 -1.68 -6.90
C ASP A 57 -10.23 -2.54 -5.69
N TYR A 58 -11.16 -2.86 -4.81
CA TYR A 58 -10.96 -3.69 -3.61
C TYR A 58 -10.66 -5.16 -3.94
N PRO A 59 -10.02 -5.95 -3.06
CA PRO A 59 -9.61 -5.59 -1.69
C PRO A 59 -8.42 -4.65 -1.66
N SER A 60 -8.36 -3.80 -0.64
CA SER A 60 -7.24 -2.88 -0.38
C SER A 60 -6.62 -3.14 0.98
N PHE A 61 -5.41 -2.61 1.17
CA PHE A 61 -4.69 -2.64 2.43
C PHE A 61 -3.81 -1.40 2.57
N THR A 62 -3.40 -1.10 3.79
CA THR A 62 -2.49 0.01 4.09
C THR A 62 -1.05 -0.50 4.22
N VAL A 63 -0.11 0.33 3.76
CA VAL A 63 1.31 0.04 3.81
C VAL A 63 2.10 1.32 4.12
N PRO A 64 3.16 1.25 4.95
CA PRO A 64 4.09 2.37 5.11
C PRO A 64 4.61 2.86 3.75
N ALA A 65 4.53 4.16 3.49
CA ALA A 65 4.97 4.76 2.24
C ALA A 65 6.46 4.48 1.97
N ARG A 66 7.28 4.37 3.02
CA ARG A 66 8.69 3.98 2.92
C ARG A 66 8.92 2.60 2.31
N MET A 67 7.92 1.72 2.27
CA MET A 67 8.00 0.38 1.65
C MET A 67 7.67 0.40 0.16
N LEU A 68 7.22 1.55 -0.37
CA LEU A 68 6.82 1.69 -1.77
C LEU A 68 7.91 2.38 -2.58
N GLU A 69 8.23 1.80 -3.73
CA GLU A 69 9.01 2.42 -4.80
C GLU A 69 8.04 2.83 -5.93
N PRO A 70 7.88 4.12 -6.23
CA PRO A 70 7.14 4.56 -7.40
C PRO A 70 7.70 3.97 -8.69
N LEU A 71 6.85 3.42 -9.54
CA LEU A 71 7.24 3.05 -10.90
C LEU A 71 6.97 4.22 -11.84
N SER A 72 8.02 4.65 -12.55
CA SER A 72 7.91 5.54 -13.71
C SER A 72 7.35 4.76 -14.90
N ASP A 73 6.55 5.43 -15.74
CA ASP A 73 6.17 4.89 -17.07
C ASP A 73 7.41 4.76 -17.99
#